data_AF-A0AAU9VZV9-F1
#
_entry.id   AF-A0AAU9VZV9-F1
#
_cell.length_a   1.000
_cell.length_b   1.000
_cell.length_c   1.000
_cell.angle_alpha   90.00
_cell.angle_beta   90.00
_cell.angle_gamma   90.00
#
_symmetry.space_group_name_H-M   'P 1'
#
loop_
_entity.id
_entity.type
_entity.pdbx_description
1 polymer ?
#
loop_
_entity_poly.entity_id
_entity_poly.type
_entity_poly.pdbx_seq_one_letter_code
_entity_poly.pdbx_strand_id
1 'polypeptide(L)'
;MEIKTCAPDYFANIIESLPARLFTKNSIFLSNRCPFERLRSNVNHISRESTELYVEKCDDDVIPNSLSVGTLSPKVKYIEWVAEVYADSPDLFQAHIMHQLKRACELINNDFIFTITMQDESLSSLVRIIMKDQLKFKTADFFHNKTLRVYETDITAKSQL
;
A
#
# COMPACT_ATOMS: atom_id res chain seq x y z
N MET A 1 -9.13 -0.51 16.69
CA MET A 1 -7.66 -0.41 16.69
C MET A 1 -7.26 0.98 16.27
N GLU A 2 -6.20 1.52 16.88
CA GLU A 2 -5.70 2.87 16.61
C GLU A 2 -4.52 2.81 15.63
N ILE A 3 -4.58 3.62 14.57
CA ILE A 3 -3.51 3.75 13.57
C ILE A 3 -2.77 5.06 13.84
N LYS A 4 -1.44 5.01 13.86
CA LYS A 4 -0.57 6.18 14.12
C LYS A 4 0.35 6.44 12.93
N THR A 5 0.70 7.72 12.74
CA THR A 5 1.74 8.12 11.78
C THR A 5 3.07 7.48 12.14
N CYS A 6 3.83 7.10 11.12
CA CYS A 6 5.11 6.43 11.22
C CYS A 6 6.20 7.34 10.65
N ALA A 7 7.23 7.62 11.43
CA ALA A 7 8.38 8.36 10.92
C ALA A 7 9.15 7.51 9.89
N PRO A 8 9.65 8.08 8.77
CA PRO A 8 10.41 7.34 7.75
C PRO A 8 11.56 6.49 8.30
N ASP A 9 12.34 7.02 9.24
CA ASP A 9 13.46 6.28 9.84
C ASP A 9 12.97 5.09 10.68
N TYR A 10 11.89 5.28 11.44
CA TYR A 10 11.27 4.20 12.20
C TYR A 10 10.67 3.15 11.27
N PHE A 11 9.96 3.57 10.22
CA PHE A 11 9.42 2.69 9.17
C PHE A 11 10.51 1.80 8.57
N ALA A 12 11.63 2.41 8.17
CA ALA A 12 12.74 1.70 7.59
C ALA A 12 13.44 0.75 8.57
N ASN A 13 13.39 1.03 9.88
CA ASN A 13 13.95 0.16 10.92
C ASN A 13 13.03 -1.05 11.20
N ILE A 14 11.72 -0.86 11.21
CA ILE A 14 10.79 -1.96 11.53
C ILE A 14 10.59 -2.90 10.34
N ILE A 15 10.72 -2.43 9.09
CA ILE A 15 10.37 -3.20 7.89
C ILE A 15 11.04 -4.59 7.82
N GLU A 16 12.29 -4.68 8.28
CA GLU A 16 13.11 -5.90 8.31
C GLU A 16 12.68 -6.81 9.46
N SER A 17 12.21 -6.22 10.57
CA SER A 17 11.76 -6.91 11.77
C SER A 17 10.31 -7.40 11.69
N LEU A 18 9.53 -6.87 10.73
CA LEU A 18 8.14 -7.24 10.57
C LEU A 18 7.97 -8.73 10.22
N PRO A 19 6.93 -9.39 10.77
CA PRO A 19 6.62 -10.77 10.46
C PRO A 19 6.53 -11.01 8.95
N ALA A 20 7.27 -12.00 8.43
CA ALA A 20 7.25 -12.35 7.01
C ALA A 20 5.82 -12.67 6.49
N ARG A 21 4.94 -13.15 7.37
CA ARG A 21 3.53 -13.43 7.09
C ARG A 21 2.69 -12.20 6.70
N LEU A 22 3.14 -10.99 7.05
CA LEU A 22 2.48 -9.74 6.60
C LEU A 22 2.67 -9.48 5.11
N PHE A 23 3.68 -10.10 4.52
CA PHE A 23 4.06 -9.90 3.13
C PHE A 23 3.67 -11.13 2.31
N THR A 24 3.57 -10.97 0.98
CA THR A 24 3.35 -12.09 0.06
C THR A 24 4.46 -13.13 0.16
N LYS A 25 4.25 -14.29 -0.47
CA LYS A 25 5.15 -15.47 -0.46
C LYS A 25 6.63 -15.19 -0.79
N ASN A 26 7.00 -13.99 -1.22
CA ASN A 26 8.37 -13.60 -1.56
C ASN A 26 8.91 -12.41 -0.75
N SER A 27 8.28 -12.02 0.37
CA SER A 27 8.69 -10.82 1.14
C SER A 27 8.73 -9.55 0.27
N ILE A 28 7.86 -9.46 -0.74
CA ILE A 28 7.82 -8.32 -1.66
C ILE A 28 7.00 -7.19 -1.04
N PHE A 29 7.59 -6.01 -1.04
CA PHE A 29 6.93 -4.76 -0.72
C PHE A 29 6.44 -4.10 -2.01
N LEU A 30 5.13 -3.88 -2.14
CA LEU A 30 4.56 -3.08 -3.21
C LEU A 30 4.61 -1.60 -2.84
N SER A 31 5.12 -0.78 -3.76
CA SER A 31 5.02 0.69 -3.74
C SER A 31 4.63 1.19 -5.13
N ASN A 32 3.56 1.99 -5.19
CA ASN A 32 2.94 2.48 -6.43
C ASN A 32 2.71 1.34 -7.46
N ARG A 33 2.27 0.17 -6.97
CA ARG A 33 2.03 -1.06 -7.75
C ARG A 33 3.29 -1.73 -8.35
N CYS A 34 4.48 -1.29 -7.96
CA CYS A 34 5.74 -1.92 -8.33
C CYS A 34 6.26 -2.81 -7.18
N PRO A 35 6.74 -4.04 -7.47
CA PRO A 35 7.34 -4.91 -6.47
C PRO A 35 8.77 -4.49 -6.14
N PHE A 36 9.08 -4.46 -4.85
CA PHE A 36 10.42 -4.20 -4.31
C PHE A 36 10.79 -5.26 -3.28
N GLU A 37 12.04 -5.70 -3.29
CA GLU A 37 12.60 -6.44 -2.17
C GLU A 37 12.70 -5.54 -0.93
N ARG A 38 12.63 -6.12 0.28
CA ARG A 38 12.81 -5.42 1.56
C ARG A 38 14.27 -5.04 1.85
N LEU A 39 15.01 -4.63 0.82
CA LEU A 39 16.33 -4.04 1.00
C LEU A 39 16.20 -2.64 1.59
N ARG A 40 17.09 -2.28 2.51
CA ARG A 40 17.10 -0.94 3.13
C ARG A 40 17.10 0.18 2.11
N SER A 41 17.80 0.03 0.99
CA SER A 41 17.81 0.99 -0.13
C SER A 41 16.42 1.20 -0.73
N ASN A 42 15.69 0.12 -0.99
CA ASN A 42 14.33 0.17 -1.53
C ASN A 42 13.37 0.80 -0.53
N VAL A 43 13.47 0.42 0.75
CA VAL A 43 12.59 0.97 1.79
C VAL A 43 12.84 2.45 2.02
N ASN A 44 14.10 2.88 2.00
CA ASN A 44 14.44 4.30 2.03
C ASN A 44 13.87 5.04 0.81
N HIS A 45 13.90 4.44 -0.38
CA HIS A 45 13.28 5.01 -1.58
C HIS A 45 11.77 5.15 -1.43
N ILE A 46 11.09 4.08 -1.02
CA ILE A 46 9.64 4.07 -0.76
C ILE A 46 9.26 5.14 0.25
N SER A 47 10.00 5.25 1.36
CA SER A 47 9.72 6.22 2.41
C SER A 47 9.88 7.67 1.95
N ARG A 48 10.73 7.93 0.94
CA ARG A 48 10.91 9.26 0.34
C ARG A 48 9.80 9.60 -0.66
N GLU A 49 9.34 8.62 -1.43
CA GLU A 49 8.30 8.80 -2.44
C GLU A 49 6.88 8.74 -1.84
N SER A 50 6.72 8.09 -0.68
CA SER A 50 5.45 8.01 0.02
C SER A 50 5.01 9.37 0.54
N THR A 51 3.72 9.65 0.44
CA THR A 51 3.13 10.85 1.06
C THR A 51 2.93 10.63 2.55
N GLU A 52 2.51 9.43 2.95
CA GLU A 52 2.17 9.11 4.33
C GLU A 52 2.54 7.67 4.67
N LEU A 53 3.02 7.47 5.90
CA LEU A 53 3.39 6.17 6.44
C LEU A 53 2.63 5.96 7.75
N TYR A 54 2.03 4.79 7.94
CA TYR A 54 1.26 4.46 9.12
C TYR A 54 1.53 3.06 9.62
N VAL A 55 1.40 2.87 10.93
CA VAL A 55 1.47 1.58 11.63
C VAL A 55 0.35 1.48 12.65
N GLU A 56 0.02 0.26 13.11
CA GLU A 56 -0.80 0.15 14.31
C GLU A 56 -0.08 0.74 15.53
N LYS A 57 -0.87 1.31 16.44
CA LYS A 57 -0.37 1.70 17.74
C LYS A 57 -0.22 0.46 18.62
N CYS A 58 1.03 0.14 18.93
CA CYS A 58 1.46 -0.88 19.88
C CYS A 58 2.39 -0.24 20.93
N ASP A 59 2.68 -0.99 21.99
CA ASP A 59 3.67 -0.63 23.01
C ASP A 59 5.07 -0.48 22.38
N ASP A 60 5.95 0.34 22.98
CA ASP A 60 7.21 0.76 22.36
C ASP A 60 8.16 -0.40 21.99
N ASP A 61 8.10 -1.50 22.74
CA ASP A 61 8.94 -2.70 22.52
C ASP A 61 8.26 -3.77 21.64
N VAL A 62 7.07 -3.49 21.12
CA VAL A 62 6.29 -4.44 20.32
C VAL A 62 6.44 -4.12 18.84
N ILE A 63 6.75 -5.15 18.05
CA ILE A 63 6.76 -5.04 16.59
C ILE A 63 5.29 -4.97 16.11
N PRO A 64 4.91 -3.95 15.32
CA PRO A 64 3.55 -3.84 14.82
C PRO A 64 3.20 -5.00 13.88
N ASN A 65 1.95 -5.44 13.93
CA ASN A 65 1.37 -6.47 13.06
C ASN A 65 0.59 -5.85 11.88
N SER A 66 0.77 -4.55 11.63
CA SER A 66 0.28 -3.91 10.43
C SER A 66 1.00 -2.61 10.11
N LEU A 67 1.00 -2.28 8.82
CA LEU A 67 1.41 -1.00 8.30
C LEU A 67 0.62 -0.64 7.06
N SER A 68 0.67 0.63 6.69
CA SER A 68 0.23 1.06 5.38
C SER A 68 1.05 2.22 4.86
N VAL A 69 1.19 2.28 3.55
CA VAL A 69 1.83 3.38 2.82
C VAL A 69 0.79 4.05 1.93
N GLY A 70 0.72 5.37 2.04
CA GLY A 70 -0.17 6.22 1.27
C GLY A 70 0.64 7.08 0.32
N THR A 71 0.31 7.02 -0.97
CA THR A 71 1.02 7.77 -2.01
C THR A 71 0.04 8.56 -2.85
N LEU A 72 0.19 9.88 -2.84
CA LEU A 72 -0.48 10.78 -3.76
C LEU A 72 0.17 10.69 -5.14
N SER A 73 -0.59 10.19 -6.12
CA SER A 73 -0.13 10.00 -7.49
C SER A 73 -0.95 10.87 -8.46
N PRO A 74 -0.45 12.06 -8.83
CA PRO A 74 -1.12 12.87 -9.85
C PRO A 74 -1.01 12.19 -11.22
N LYS A 75 -2.15 11.94 -11.88
CA LYS A 75 -2.22 11.46 -13.26
C LYS A 75 -2.69 12.59 -14.17
N VAL A 76 -2.46 12.43 -15.47
CA VAL A 76 -2.84 13.43 -16.50
C VAL A 76 -4.33 13.80 -16.44
N LYS A 77 -5.21 12.87 -16.05
CA LYS A 77 -6.67 13.07 -16.07
C LYS A 77 -7.35 13.11 -14.70
N TYR A 78 -6.66 12.68 -13.65
CA TYR A 78 -7.24 12.52 -12.31
C TYR A 78 -6.15 12.49 -11.26
N ILE A 79 -6.53 12.73 -10.01
CA ILE A 79 -5.67 12.50 -8.85
C ILE A 79 -5.97 11.10 -8.33
N GLU A 80 -4.92 10.35 -7.99
CA GLU A 80 -5.03 9.02 -7.40
C GLU A 80 -4.36 9.01 -6.02
N TRP A 81 -5.04 8.43 -5.04
CA TRP A 81 -4.42 8.02 -3.79
C TRP A 81 -4.24 6.51 -3.83
N VAL A 82 -2.99 6.05 -3.73
CA VAL A 82 -2.66 4.62 -3.66
C VAL A 82 -2.35 4.29 -2.21
N ALA A 83 -3.16 3.40 -1.62
CA ALA A 83 -2.96 2.86 -0.29
C ALA A 83 -2.48 1.40 -0.39
N GLU A 84 -1.24 1.15 0.01
CA GLU A 84 -0.71 -0.20 0.21
C GLU A 84 -0.90 -0.59 1.67
N VAL A 85 -1.59 -1.70 1.93
CA VAL A 85 -1.93 -2.11 3.30
C VAL A 85 -1.44 -3.53 3.56
N TYR A 86 -0.73 -3.71 4.66
CA TYR A 86 -0.19 -4.99 5.14
C TYR A 86 -0.67 -5.16 6.57
N ALA A 87 -1.40 -6.23 6.85
CA ALA A 87 -2.01 -6.44 8.15
C ALA A 87 -2.25 -7.92 8.40
N ASP A 88 -2.01 -8.36 9.64
CA ASP A 88 -2.21 -9.76 10.07
C ASP A 88 -3.68 -10.08 10.39
N SER A 89 -4.56 -9.08 10.41
CA SER A 89 -6.00 -9.30 10.67
C SER A 89 -6.91 -8.43 9.80
N PRO A 90 -8.13 -8.89 9.51
CA PRO A 90 -9.16 -8.11 8.81
C PRO A 90 -9.46 -6.76 9.46
N ASP A 91 -9.48 -6.69 10.80
CA ASP A 91 -9.79 -5.47 11.53
C ASP A 91 -8.69 -4.42 11.39
N LEU A 92 -7.41 -4.83 11.45
CA LEU A 92 -6.28 -3.95 11.19
C LEU A 92 -6.26 -3.47 9.74
N PHE A 93 -6.52 -4.38 8.82
CA PHE A 93 -6.60 -4.06 7.39
C PHE A 93 -7.67 -2.99 7.12
N GLN A 94 -8.88 -3.16 7.68
CA GLN A 94 -9.96 -2.17 7.58
C GLN A 94 -9.60 -0.85 8.26
N ALA A 95 -8.98 -0.88 9.45
CA ALA A 95 -8.56 0.33 10.16
C ALA A 95 -7.57 1.16 9.33
N HIS A 96 -6.60 0.51 8.68
CA HIS A 96 -5.66 1.17 7.78
C HIS A 96 -6.35 1.77 6.55
N ILE A 97 -7.29 1.07 5.92
CA ILE A 97 -8.06 1.60 4.78
C ILE A 97 -8.80 2.88 5.18
N MET A 98 -9.51 2.85 6.31
CA MET A 98 -10.28 4.01 6.78
C MET A 98 -9.37 5.20 7.11
N HIS A 99 -8.21 4.93 7.73
CA HIS A 99 -7.24 5.97 8.07
C HIS A 99 -6.64 6.60 6.81
N GLN A 100 -6.23 5.79 5.85
CA GLN A 100 -5.70 6.23 4.55
C GLN A 100 -6.72 7.06 3.78
N LEU A 101 -7.99 6.62 3.74
CA LEU A 101 -9.05 7.36 3.08
C LEU A 101 -9.31 8.71 3.75
N LYS A 102 -9.40 8.74 5.09
CA LYS A 102 -9.55 9.98 5.84
C LYS A 102 -8.42 10.95 5.47
N ARG A 103 -7.18 10.47 5.44
CA ARG A 103 -6.04 11.30 5.10
C ARG A 103 -6.06 11.79 3.67
N ALA A 104 -6.44 10.94 2.71
CA ALA A 104 -6.59 11.33 1.32
C ALA A 104 -7.62 12.47 1.17
N CYS A 105 -8.75 12.40 1.88
CA CYS A 105 -9.76 13.46 1.91
C CYS A 105 -9.27 14.76 2.56
N GLU A 106 -8.36 14.70 3.54
CA GLU A 106 -7.75 15.89 4.14
C GLU A 106 -6.75 16.59 3.20
N LEU A 107 -6.04 15.81 2.37
CA LEU A 107 -4.98 16.32 1.50
C LEU A 107 -5.46 16.71 0.10
N ILE A 108 -6.53 16.07 -0.40
CA ILE A 108 -6.99 16.23 -1.77
C ILE A 108 -8.33 16.99 -1.78
N ASN A 109 -8.28 18.24 -2.26
CA ASN A 109 -9.45 19.13 -2.32
C ASN A 109 -10.39 18.86 -3.52
N ASN A 110 -10.08 17.87 -4.36
CA ASN A 110 -10.81 17.54 -5.59
C ASN A 110 -11.26 16.08 -5.57
N ASP A 111 -12.13 15.70 -6.50
CA ASP A 111 -12.45 14.29 -6.74
C ASP A 111 -11.18 13.50 -7.06
N PHE A 112 -11.04 12.32 -6.46
CA PHE A 112 -9.89 11.45 -6.65
C PHE A 112 -10.28 9.97 -6.70
N ILE A 113 -9.39 9.17 -7.28
CA ILE A 113 -9.49 7.72 -7.26
C ILE A 113 -8.74 7.21 -6.03
N PHE A 114 -9.44 6.48 -5.16
CA PHE A 114 -8.83 5.77 -4.06
C PHE A 114 -8.56 4.31 -4.45
N THR A 115 -7.29 3.95 -4.57
CA THR A 115 -6.86 2.59 -4.91
C THR A 115 -6.29 1.92 -3.67
N ILE A 116 -6.76 0.71 -3.37
CA ILE A 116 -6.12 -0.16 -2.39
C ILE A 116 -5.30 -1.22 -3.14
N THR A 117 -4.04 -1.36 -2.78
CA THR A 117 -3.20 -2.47 -3.23
C THR A 117 -3.23 -3.57 -2.17
N MET A 118 -3.71 -4.75 -2.58
CA MET A 118 -3.78 -5.95 -1.74
C MET A 118 -2.67 -6.91 -2.13
N GLN A 119 -2.10 -7.57 -1.13
CA GLN A 119 -1.07 -8.60 -1.29
C GLN A 119 -1.66 -10.00 -1.46
N ASP A 120 -2.85 -10.23 -0.91
CA ASP A 120 -3.53 -11.52 -0.93
C ASP A 120 -4.94 -11.38 -1.53
N GLU A 121 -5.25 -12.24 -2.50
CA GLU A 121 -6.56 -12.32 -3.14
C GLU A 121 -7.66 -12.70 -2.15
N SER A 122 -7.32 -13.37 -1.05
CA SER A 122 -8.25 -13.70 0.04
C SER A 122 -8.93 -12.45 0.63
N LEU A 123 -8.28 -11.29 0.55
CA LEU A 123 -8.79 -9.99 1.04
C LEU A 123 -9.77 -9.32 0.08
N SER A 124 -9.93 -9.83 -1.15
CA SER A 124 -10.77 -9.20 -2.18
C SER A 124 -12.24 -9.04 -1.74
N SER A 125 -12.79 -10.03 -1.04
CA SER A 125 -14.16 -9.99 -0.53
C SER A 125 -14.32 -8.91 0.55
N LEU A 126 -13.34 -8.77 1.43
CA LEU A 126 -13.33 -7.75 2.47
C LEU A 126 -13.23 -6.34 1.86
N VAL A 127 -12.32 -6.14 0.91
CA VAL A 127 -12.22 -4.86 0.20
C VAL A 127 -13.52 -4.51 -0.52
N ARG A 128 -14.17 -5.49 -1.16
CA ARG A 128 -15.47 -5.25 -1.80
C ARG A 128 -16.53 -4.79 -0.80
N ILE A 129 -16.62 -5.42 0.38
CA ILE A 129 -17.55 -5.03 1.44
C ILE A 129 -17.25 -3.60 1.90
N ILE A 130 -15.99 -3.28 2.22
CA ILE A 130 -15.58 -1.96 2.71
C ILE A 130 -15.88 -0.90 1.64
N MET A 131 -15.38 -1.08 0.42
CA MET A 131 -15.44 -0.07 -0.62
C MET A 131 -16.86 0.12 -1.17
N LYS A 132 -17.56 -0.97 -1.49
CA LYS A 132 -18.87 -0.90 -2.14
C LYS A 132 -20.00 -0.79 -1.13
N ASP A 133 -19.99 -1.62 -0.10
CA ASP A 133 -21.16 -1.77 0.77
C ASP A 133 -21.13 -0.77 1.93
N GLN A 134 -19.97 -0.51 2.52
CA GLN A 134 -19.83 0.46 3.62
C GLN A 134 -19.63 1.88 3.10
N LEU A 135 -18.62 2.10 2.26
CA LEU A 135 -18.23 3.42 1.77
C LEU A 135 -19.03 3.91 0.55
N LYS A 136 -19.80 3.01 -0.08
CA LYS A 136 -20.63 3.31 -1.27
C LYS A 136 -19.84 3.87 -2.46
N PHE A 137 -18.56 3.48 -2.59
CA PHE A 137 -17.74 3.90 -3.72
C PHE A 137 -18.18 3.19 -5.00
N LYS A 138 -18.00 3.89 -6.12
CA LYS A 138 -18.19 3.33 -7.46
C LYS A 138 -16.83 2.89 -8.00
N THR A 139 -16.80 1.79 -8.74
CA THR A 139 -15.60 1.40 -9.48
C THR A 139 -15.31 2.45 -10.55
N ALA A 140 -14.06 2.90 -10.64
CA ALA A 140 -13.66 3.80 -11.71
C ALA A 140 -13.55 3.03 -13.05
N ASP A 141 -14.25 3.49 -14.08
CA ASP A 141 -14.37 2.82 -15.39
C ASP A 141 -13.01 2.55 -16.06
N PHE A 142 -11.99 3.38 -15.78
CA PHE A 142 -10.64 3.23 -16.33
C PHE A 142 -9.94 1.91 -15.97
N PHE A 143 -10.36 1.24 -14.88
CA PHE A 143 -9.79 -0.02 -14.42
C PHE A 143 -10.64 -1.24 -14.76
N HIS A 144 -11.83 -1.07 -15.35
CA HIS A 144 -12.80 -2.15 -15.48
C HIS A 144 -12.32 -3.32 -16.36
N ASN A 145 -11.29 -3.13 -17.19
CA ASN A 145 -10.75 -4.15 -18.11
C ASN A 145 -9.21 -4.09 -18.29
N LYS A 146 -8.46 -3.50 -17.35
CA LYS A 146 -6.98 -3.39 -17.49
C LYS A 146 -6.26 -4.37 -16.56
N THR A 147 -5.60 -5.36 -17.15
CA THR A 147 -4.57 -6.15 -16.47
C THR A 147 -3.26 -5.37 -16.51
N LEU A 148 -2.59 -5.19 -15.37
CA LEU A 148 -1.19 -4.77 -15.35
C LEU A 148 -0.36 -5.88 -15.98
N ARG A 149 0.35 -5.56 -17.07
CA ARG A 149 1.33 -6.45 -17.68
C ARG A 149 2.71 -6.04 -17.18
N VAL A 150 3.35 -6.92 -16.40
CA VAL A 150 4.74 -6.75 -16.02
C VAL A 150 5.58 -7.30 -17.16
N TYR A 151 6.51 -6.48 -17.65
CA TYR A 151 7.49 -6.86 -18.67
C TYR A 151 8.85 -6.84 -18.00
N GLU A 152 9.54 -7.98 -17.96
CA GLU A 152 10.92 -8.08 -17.48
C GLU A 152 11.85 -8.19 -18.68
N THR A 153 12.96 -7.46 -18.64
CA THR A 153 14.05 -7.65 -19.61
C THR A 153 14.78 -8.94 -19.24
N ASP A 154 14.91 -9.85 -20.19
CA ASP A 154 15.70 -11.08 -19.98
C ASP A 154 17.17 -10.70 -19.79
N ILE A 155 17.63 -10.75 -18.55
CA ILE A 155 19.02 -10.44 -18.16
C ILE A 155 20.02 -11.49 -18.68
N THR A 156 19.54 -12.62 -19.21
CA THR A 156 20.38 -13.64 -19.84
C THR A 156 20.49 -13.48 -21.36
N ALA A 157 19.61 -12.67 -21.97
CA ALA A 157 19.75 -12.28 -23.36
C ALA A 157 20.92 -11.29 -23.46
N LYS A 158 22.12 -11.79 -23.81
CA LYS A 158 23.28 -10.96 -24.14
C LYS A 158 22.82 -9.83 -25.05
N SER A 159 22.93 -8.60 -24.57
CA SER A 159 22.65 -7.38 -25.30
C SER A 159 23.42 -7.39 -26.62
N GLN A 160 22.72 -7.61 -27.73
CA GLN A 160 23.18 -7.21 -29.05
C GLN A 160 22.83 -5.73 -29.21
N LEU A 161 23.64 -4.87 -28.61
CA LEU A 161 23.72 -3.46 -28.96
C LEU A 161 25.09 -3.20 -29.57
#